data_AF-A0A821ECT2-F1
#
_entry.id   AF-A0A821ECT2-F1
#
_cell.length_a   1.000
_cell.length_b   1.000
_cell.length_c   1.000
_cell.angle_alpha   90.00
_cell.angle_beta   90.00
_cell.angle_gamma   90.00
#
_symmetry.space_group_name_H-M   'P 1'
#
loop_
_entity.id
_entity.type
_entity.pdbx_description
1 polymer ?
#
loop_
_entity_poly.entity_id
_entity_poly.type
_entity_poly.pdbx_seq_one_letter_code
_entity_poly.pdbx_strand_id
1 'polypeptide(L)'
;ETYYNTIANNKELTKLYQNIGTFFVENHVRFEKELEEYYEFRDLWEMNKINQAKKFILANPGYAAVRSIFADFDDTRDLIKRIPESKDIDPFCYLTNKLKSNLFDEIRQLELIFAKYIRIHYRMKFMSINDFFKKTEPRLNRQLRDLDDVRFVINALDTLKENFVFVDHTIEPLEEVYNLFKRYSIDIPQEEQMAIEMLRSTHERLLKRAKHVTHDLVKTQQSFLDRFLIDTKQFQNDVTDFVEDYDNNGPMIEGLPAQEASDRLTHFESRFNDLWKRYETFVAGEELFGLDKTEYIHLQTIKKQLNYLKRLYGLYNDVIKTMEMYYETNWKDFHIDQITNEIQEFQ
;
A
#
# COMPACT_ATOMS: atom_id res chain seq x y z
N GLU A 1 26.34 -11.04 89.09
CA GLU A 1 25.80 -11.04 87.72
C GLU A 1 25.02 -9.75 87.50
N THR A 2 25.20 -9.09 86.36
CA THR A 2 24.44 -7.89 86.03
C THR A 2 22.97 -8.26 85.82
N TYR A 3 22.04 -7.42 86.28
CA TYR A 3 20.59 -7.58 86.12
C TYR A 3 20.19 -7.99 84.69
N TYR A 4 20.86 -7.43 83.68
CA TYR A 4 20.70 -7.75 82.27
C TYR A 4 21.05 -9.20 81.88
N ASN A 5 22.09 -9.81 82.48
CA ASN A 5 22.44 -11.21 82.21
C ASN A 5 21.42 -12.19 82.83
N THR A 6 20.79 -11.81 83.94
CA THR A 6 19.73 -12.61 84.57
C THR A 6 18.45 -12.60 83.74
N ILE A 7 18.15 -11.47 83.10
CA ILE A 7 17.03 -11.33 82.15
C ILE A 7 17.33 -12.07 80.84
N ALA A 8 18.53 -11.91 80.28
CA ALA A 8 18.90 -12.57 79.01
C ALA A 8 18.89 -14.11 79.12
N ASN A 9 19.25 -14.65 80.29
CA ASN A 9 19.24 -16.10 80.56
C ASN A 9 17.89 -16.60 81.12
N ASN A 10 16.87 -15.73 81.21
CA ASN A 10 15.55 -16.14 81.66
C ASN A 10 14.90 -17.05 80.61
N LYS A 11 14.76 -18.33 80.97
CA LYS A 11 14.18 -19.38 80.11
C LYS A 11 12.79 -19.01 79.58
N GLU A 12 12.00 -18.24 80.32
CA GLU A 12 10.68 -17.79 79.87
C GLU A 12 10.78 -16.77 78.73
N LEU A 13 11.76 -15.85 78.78
CA LEU A 13 12.00 -14.91 77.69
C LEU A 13 12.56 -15.61 76.44
N THR A 14 13.44 -16.60 76.62
CA THR A 14 13.94 -17.41 75.50
C THR A 14 12.81 -18.21 74.83
N LYS A 15 11.91 -18.81 75.61
CA LYS A 15 10.72 -19.50 75.09
C LYS A 15 9.79 -18.53 74.35
N LEU A 16 9.57 -17.33 74.90
CA LEU A 16 8.68 -16.35 74.29
C LEU A 16 9.27 -15.83 72.96
N TYR A 17 10.58 -15.63 72.89
CA TYR A 17 11.28 -15.31 71.63
C TYR A 17 11.16 -16.45 70.60
N GLN A 18 11.35 -17.71 71.02
CA GLN A 18 11.17 -18.86 70.14
C GLN A 18 9.73 -18.98 69.63
N ASN A 19 8.73 -18.75 70.50
CA ASN A 19 7.31 -18.75 70.13
C ASN A 19 6.98 -17.65 69.11
N ILE A 20 7.54 -16.45 69.27
CA ILE A 20 7.41 -15.37 68.27
C ILE A 20 8.05 -15.79 66.94
N GLY A 21 9.22 -16.42 66.98
CA GLY A 21 9.88 -16.94 65.78
C GLY A 21 9.02 -17.97 65.03
N THR A 22 8.48 -18.97 65.75
CA THR A 22 7.57 -19.98 65.18
C THR A 22 6.28 -19.33 64.65
N PHE A 23 5.75 -18.35 65.36
CA PHE A 23 4.58 -17.58 64.94
C PHE A 23 4.79 -16.87 63.59
N PHE A 24 5.94 -16.24 63.37
CA PHE A 24 6.23 -15.60 62.08
C PHE A 24 6.40 -16.61 60.94
N VAL A 25 7.00 -17.77 61.20
CA VAL A 25 7.16 -18.83 60.18
C VAL A 25 5.79 -19.41 59.77
N GLU A 26 4.92 -19.68 60.74
CA GLU A 26 3.57 -20.20 60.45
C GLU A 26 2.70 -19.18 59.69
N ASN A 27 2.81 -17.89 60.04
CA ASN A 27 2.09 -16.84 59.33
C ASN A 27 2.67 -16.56 57.95
N HIS A 28 3.98 -16.74 57.71
CA HIS A 28 4.58 -16.61 56.38
C HIS A 28 3.93 -17.54 55.35
N VAL A 29 3.70 -18.81 55.71
CA VAL A 29 3.02 -19.77 54.81
C VAL A 29 1.59 -19.34 54.51
N ARG A 30 0.88 -18.77 55.51
CA ARG A 30 -0.46 -18.21 55.31
C ARG A 30 -0.42 -17.01 54.37
N PHE A 31 0.58 -16.15 54.51
CA PHE A 31 0.79 -14.99 53.63
C PHE A 31 1.06 -15.39 52.18
N GLU A 32 1.90 -16.41 51.94
CA GLU A 32 2.17 -16.90 50.59
C GLU A 32 0.90 -17.44 49.93
N LYS A 33 0.11 -18.25 50.64
CA LYS A 33 -1.15 -18.79 50.12
C LYS A 33 -2.17 -17.70 49.76
N GLU A 34 -2.17 -16.61 50.51
CA GLU A 34 -3.04 -15.46 50.28
C GLU A 34 -2.56 -14.59 49.12
N LEU A 35 -1.25 -14.55 48.87
CA LEU A 35 -0.68 -13.94 47.67
C LEU A 35 -0.99 -14.75 46.40
N GLU A 36 -1.14 -16.08 46.51
CA GLU A 36 -1.50 -16.94 45.38
C GLU A 36 -2.84 -16.57 44.73
N GLU A 37 -3.81 -16.06 45.50
CA GLU A 37 -5.10 -15.58 44.97
C GLU A 37 -4.92 -14.45 43.94
N TYR A 38 -3.88 -13.63 44.09
CA TYR A 38 -3.59 -12.51 43.18
C TYR A 38 -2.76 -12.92 41.96
N TYR A 39 -2.21 -14.14 41.93
CA TYR A 39 -1.50 -14.65 40.75
C TYR A 39 -2.43 -14.94 39.57
N GLU A 40 -3.75 -14.87 39.72
CA GLU A 40 -4.69 -14.83 38.59
C GLU A 40 -4.39 -13.64 37.66
N PHE A 41 -3.88 -12.53 38.20
CA PHE A 41 -3.54 -11.32 37.43
C PHE A 41 -2.12 -11.34 36.86
N ARG A 42 -1.37 -12.43 37.06
CA ARG A 42 0.07 -12.53 36.74
C ARG A 42 0.42 -12.20 35.30
N ASP A 43 -0.46 -12.56 34.39
CA ASP A 43 -0.31 -12.28 32.97
C ASP A 43 -0.22 -10.78 32.64
N LEU A 44 -0.77 -9.90 33.50
CA LEU A 44 -0.74 -8.45 33.28
C LEU A 44 0.68 -7.87 33.36
N TRP A 45 1.55 -8.43 34.21
CA TRP A 45 2.91 -7.90 34.44
C TRP A 45 4.03 -8.81 33.93
N GLU A 46 3.81 -10.12 33.77
CA GLU A 46 4.85 -11.03 33.26
C GLU A 46 4.98 -11.01 31.74
N MET A 47 3.88 -10.74 31.04
CA MET A 47 3.85 -10.82 29.59
C MET A 47 4.44 -9.56 28.94
N ASN A 48 5.18 -9.76 27.85
CA ASN A 48 5.59 -8.64 27.02
C ASN A 48 4.39 -8.10 26.22
N LYS A 49 3.79 -7.04 26.77
CA LYS A 49 2.64 -6.29 26.25
C LYS A 49 2.75 -5.97 24.76
N ILE A 50 3.94 -5.57 24.32
CA ILE A 50 4.21 -5.18 22.92
C ILE A 50 4.15 -6.41 22.00
N ASN A 51 4.74 -7.53 22.42
CA ASN A 51 4.75 -8.74 21.59
C ASN A 51 3.35 -9.33 21.43
N GLN A 52 2.51 -9.27 22.48
CA GLN A 52 1.10 -9.68 22.38
C GLN A 52 0.32 -8.80 21.40
N ALA A 53 0.43 -7.47 21.52
CA ALA A 53 -0.23 -6.55 20.60
C ALA A 53 0.23 -6.75 19.14
N LYS A 54 1.53 -6.98 18.92
CA LYS A 54 2.06 -7.30 17.58
C LYS A 54 1.52 -8.62 17.04
N LYS A 55 1.52 -9.70 17.84
CA LYS A 55 0.94 -11.00 17.44
C LYS A 55 -0.54 -10.87 17.10
N PHE A 56 -1.27 -10.09 17.88
CA PHE A 56 -2.69 -9.82 17.62
C PHE A 56 -2.90 -9.13 16.26
N ILE A 57 -2.12 -8.08 15.95
CA ILE A 57 -2.22 -7.41 14.65
C ILE A 57 -1.78 -8.31 13.49
N LEU A 58 -0.77 -9.16 13.68
CA LEU A 58 -0.32 -10.11 12.66
C LEU A 58 -1.42 -11.11 12.24
N ALA A 59 -2.39 -11.38 13.12
CA ALA A 59 -3.56 -12.19 12.80
C ALA A 59 -4.59 -11.47 11.91
N ASN A 60 -4.35 -10.20 11.54
CA ASN A 60 -5.29 -9.33 10.82
C ASN A 60 -6.71 -9.35 11.43
N PRO A 61 -6.84 -8.88 12.68
CA PRO A 61 -8.09 -8.99 13.42
C PRO A 61 -9.16 -8.09 12.77
N GLY A 62 -10.36 -8.63 12.62
CA GLY A 62 -11.55 -7.85 12.31
C GLY A 62 -12.04 -7.06 13.54
N TYR A 63 -13.05 -6.21 13.35
CA TYR A 63 -13.61 -5.40 14.43
C TYR A 63 -14.10 -6.24 15.62
N ALA A 64 -14.75 -7.38 15.38
CA ALA A 64 -15.24 -8.26 16.44
C ALA A 64 -14.13 -8.73 17.40
N ALA A 65 -12.96 -9.08 16.86
CA ALA A 65 -11.81 -9.48 17.67
C ALA A 65 -11.22 -8.30 18.46
N VAL A 66 -11.17 -7.11 17.84
CA VAL A 66 -10.76 -5.88 18.53
C VAL A 66 -11.70 -5.59 19.70
N ARG A 67 -13.02 -5.63 19.47
CA ARG A 67 -14.04 -5.42 20.50
C ARG A 67 -13.92 -6.44 21.64
N SER A 68 -13.64 -7.71 21.33
CA SER A 68 -13.45 -8.76 22.33
C SER A 68 -12.32 -8.42 23.29
N ILE A 69 -11.14 -8.03 22.78
CA ILE A 69 -10.00 -7.67 23.63
C ILE A 69 -10.32 -6.52 24.59
N PHE A 70 -11.01 -5.50 24.09
CA PHE A 70 -11.42 -4.38 24.93
C PHE A 70 -12.46 -4.79 25.99
N ALA A 71 -13.36 -5.72 25.66
CA ALA A 71 -14.26 -6.31 26.64
C ALA A 71 -13.52 -7.14 27.70
N ASP A 72 -12.50 -7.92 27.31
CA ASP A 72 -11.67 -8.68 28.24
C ASP A 72 -10.94 -7.76 29.24
N PHE A 73 -10.53 -6.57 28.80
CA PHE A 73 -9.98 -5.53 29.69
C PHE A 73 -11.01 -4.98 30.67
N ASP A 74 -12.25 -4.76 30.23
CA ASP A 74 -13.36 -4.35 31.09
C ASP A 74 -13.68 -5.43 32.15
N ASP A 75 -13.73 -6.69 31.74
CA ASP A 75 -13.98 -7.84 32.63
C ASP A 75 -12.88 -7.96 33.69
N THR A 76 -11.61 -7.86 33.27
CA THR A 76 -10.46 -7.88 34.19
C THR A 76 -10.50 -6.68 35.15
N ARG A 77 -10.88 -5.50 34.67
CA ARG A 77 -11.04 -4.30 35.50
C ARG A 77 -12.13 -4.51 36.56
N ASP A 78 -13.24 -5.15 36.20
CA ASP A 78 -14.32 -5.45 37.14
C ASP A 78 -13.94 -6.51 38.16
N LEU A 79 -13.09 -7.49 37.81
CA LEU A 79 -12.50 -8.41 38.79
C LEU A 79 -11.63 -7.67 39.82
N ILE A 80 -10.77 -6.73 39.38
CA ILE A 80 -9.92 -5.95 40.29
C ILE A 80 -10.74 -5.06 41.23
N LYS A 81 -11.86 -4.49 40.75
CA LYS A 81 -12.77 -3.69 41.59
C LYS A 81 -13.37 -4.52 42.74
N ARG A 82 -13.60 -5.82 42.52
CA ARG A 82 -14.19 -6.73 43.51
C ARG A 82 -13.22 -7.14 44.63
N ILE A 83 -11.92 -6.92 44.46
CA ILE A 83 -10.94 -7.15 45.53
C ILE A 83 -11.34 -6.30 46.76
N PRO A 84 -11.32 -6.79 48.00
CA PRO A 84 -11.62 -5.98 49.18
C PRO A 84 -10.49 -4.96 49.46
N GLU A 85 -10.80 -3.77 49.97
CA GLU A 85 -9.79 -2.72 50.29
C GLU A 85 -8.83 -3.12 51.41
N SER A 86 -9.33 -3.91 52.36
CA SER A 86 -8.56 -4.54 53.42
C SER A 86 -8.97 -5.99 53.61
N LYS A 87 -8.00 -6.87 53.88
CA LYS A 87 -8.22 -8.27 54.23
C LYS A 87 -7.52 -8.56 55.55
N ASP A 88 -8.29 -8.93 56.57
CA ASP A 88 -7.77 -9.24 57.90
C ASP A 88 -7.24 -10.68 57.91
N ILE A 89 -5.98 -10.84 58.30
CA ILE A 89 -5.29 -12.11 58.49
C ILE A 89 -4.69 -12.05 59.89
N ASP A 90 -5.51 -12.35 60.89
CA ASP A 90 -5.18 -12.23 62.32
C ASP A 90 -3.75 -12.71 62.62
N PRO A 91 -2.86 -11.85 63.18
CA PRO A 91 -3.08 -10.51 63.75
C PRO A 91 -2.79 -9.34 62.81
N PHE A 92 -2.57 -9.62 61.53
CA PHE A 92 -2.20 -8.65 60.50
C PHE A 92 -3.41 -8.25 59.65
N CYS A 93 -3.28 -7.13 58.94
CA CYS A 93 -4.27 -6.65 57.98
C CYS A 93 -3.55 -6.22 56.70
N TYR A 94 -4.00 -6.75 55.56
CA TYR A 94 -3.49 -6.36 54.25
C TYR A 94 -4.26 -5.17 53.71
N LEU A 95 -3.53 -4.14 53.28
CA LEU A 95 -4.10 -3.02 52.54
C LEU A 95 -3.86 -3.23 51.04
N THR A 96 -4.92 -3.54 50.30
CA THR A 96 -4.81 -3.87 48.86
C THR A 96 -4.86 -2.63 47.96
N ASN A 97 -5.06 -1.44 48.52
CA ASN A 97 -5.25 -0.20 47.76
C ASN A 97 -4.12 0.09 46.75
N LYS A 98 -2.86 -0.13 47.14
CA LYS A 98 -1.71 0.04 46.24
C LYS A 98 -1.69 -1.01 45.13
N LEU A 99 -2.02 -2.27 45.48
CA LEU A 99 -2.10 -3.35 44.50
C LEU A 99 -3.18 -3.06 43.46
N LYS A 100 -4.40 -2.67 43.90
CA LYS A 100 -5.48 -2.26 43.00
C LYS A 100 -5.08 -1.13 42.07
N SER A 101 -4.50 -0.05 42.62
CA SER A 101 -4.06 1.10 41.83
C SER A 101 -3.05 0.67 40.76
N ASN A 102 -2.04 -0.11 41.14
CA ASN A 102 -1.02 -0.58 40.21
C ASN A 102 -1.65 -1.50 39.14
N LEU A 103 -2.55 -2.41 39.48
CA LEU A 103 -3.22 -3.27 38.50
C LEU A 103 -4.09 -2.47 37.52
N PHE A 104 -4.79 -1.42 37.98
CA PHE A 104 -5.49 -0.51 37.07
C PHE A 104 -4.55 0.23 36.12
N ASP A 105 -3.40 0.69 36.62
CA ASP A 105 -2.38 1.34 35.79
C ASP A 105 -1.80 0.37 34.76
N GLU A 106 -1.53 -0.88 35.15
CA GLU A 106 -1.02 -1.93 34.27
C GLU A 106 -1.99 -2.26 33.12
N ILE A 107 -3.29 -2.39 33.43
CA ILE A 107 -4.36 -2.55 32.42
C ILE A 107 -4.45 -1.33 31.53
N ARG A 108 -4.41 -0.12 32.11
CA ARG A 108 -4.49 1.10 31.31
C ARG A 108 -3.33 1.21 30.33
N GLN A 109 -2.12 0.83 30.75
CA GLN A 109 -0.97 0.76 29.85
C GLN A 109 -1.15 -0.30 28.76
N LEU A 110 -1.69 -1.48 29.09
CA LEU A 110 -2.01 -2.52 28.11
C LEU A 110 -3.00 -2.01 27.05
N GLU A 111 -4.10 -1.39 27.49
CA GLU A 111 -5.09 -0.78 26.60
C GLU A 111 -4.46 0.22 25.64
N LEU A 112 -3.62 1.13 26.14
CA LEU A 112 -2.95 2.14 25.32
C LEU A 112 -1.98 1.51 24.30
N ILE A 113 -1.26 0.44 24.69
CA ILE A 113 -0.38 -0.30 23.79
C ILE A 113 -1.19 -0.97 22.68
N PHE A 114 -2.25 -1.71 23.02
CA PHE A 114 -3.12 -2.35 22.03
C PHE A 114 -3.77 -1.31 21.12
N ALA A 115 -4.32 -0.23 21.67
CA ALA A 115 -4.90 0.86 20.92
C ALA A 115 -3.93 1.47 19.91
N LYS A 116 -2.67 1.69 20.31
CA LYS A 116 -1.62 2.21 19.43
C LYS A 116 -1.39 1.29 18.23
N TYR A 117 -1.24 -0.01 18.45
CA TYR A 117 -0.99 -0.96 17.36
C TYR A 117 -2.21 -1.17 16.47
N ILE A 118 -3.42 -1.23 17.04
CA ILE A 118 -4.67 -1.28 16.30
C ILE A 118 -4.85 -0.03 15.44
N ARG A 119 -4.59 1.16 16.01
CA ARG A 119 -4.64 2.43 15.27
C ARG A 119 -3.68 2.43 14.09
N ILE A 120 -2.43 1.99 14.26
CA ILE A 120 -1.46 1.90 13.16
C ILE A 120 -2.00 0.99 12.04
N HIS A 121 -2.51 -0.19 12.39
CA HIS A 121 -3.05 -1.15 11.44
C HIS A 121 -4.27 -0.60 10.66
N TYR A 122 -5.23 0.00 11.35
CA TYR A 122 -6.43 0.55 10.72
C TYR A 122 -6.13 1.85 9.96
N ARG A 123 -5.18 2.67 10.41
CA ARG A 123 -4.70 3.85 9.67
C ARG A 123 -4.09 3.48 8.31
N MET A 124 -3.39 2.35 8.20
CA MET A 124 -2.91 1.86 6.91
C MET A 124 -4.07 1.51 5.96
N LYS A 125 -5.13 0.86 6.46
CA LYS A 125 -6.34 0.57 5.67
C LYS A 125 -7.02 1.86 5.21
N PHE A 126 -7.17 2.84 6.11
CA PHE A 126 -7.67 4.16 5.78
C PHE A 126 -6.86 4.86 4.69
N MET A 127 -5.52 4.87 4.82
CA MET A 127 -4.63 5.49 3.82
C MET A 127 -4.80 4.86 2.45
N SER A 128 -4.92 3.53 2.37
CA SER A 128 -5.15 2.81 1.12
C SER A 128 -6.45 3.25 0.42
N ILE A 129 -7.55 3.36 1.16
CA ILE A 129 -8.84 3.83 0.62
C ILE A 129 -8.76 5.31 0.22
N ASN A 130 -8.14 6.14 1.05
CA ASN A 130 -8.02 7.57 0.78
C ASN A 130 -7.17 7.83 -0.48
N ASP A 131 -6.08 7.08 -0.66
CA ASP A 131 -5.26 7.16 -1.87
C ASP A 131 -6.03 6.68 -3.10
N PHE A 132 -6.86 5.64 -2.96
CA PHE A 132 -7.76 5.20 -4.01
C PHE A 132 -8.75 6.31 -4.40
N PHE A 133 -9.38 6.98 -3.43
CA PHE A 133 -10.27 8.12 -3.70
C PHE A 133 -9.55 9.27 -4.39
N LYS A 134 -8.37 9.68 -3.90
CA LYS A 134 -7.55 10.74 -4.49
C LYS A 134 -7.13 10.45 -5.93
N LYS A 135 -6.93 9.18 -6.29
CA LYS A 135 -6.58 8.78 -7.67
C LYS A 135 -7.81 8.70 -8.58
N THR A 136 -8.96 8.30 -8.05
CA THR A 136 -10.17 8.02 -8.84
C THR A 136 -11.00 9.29 -9.09
N GLU A 137 -11.14 10.15 -8.08
CA GLU A 137 -11.91 11.41 -8.16
C GLU A 137 -11.47 12.34 -9.33
N PRO A 138 -10.18 12.66 -9.53
CA PRO A 138 -9.78 13.52 -10.65
C PRO A 138 -10.01 12.87 -12.01
N ARG A 139 -9.92 11.53 -12.11
CA ARG A 139 -10.18 10.81 -13.35
C ARG A 139 -11.66 10.86 -13.73
N LEU A 140 -12.56 10.71 -12.76
CA LEU A 140 -14.01 10.86 -12.98
C LEU A 140 -14.43 12.31 -13.26
N ASN A 141 -13.65 13.29 -12.81
CA ASN A 141 -13.92 14.71 -13.06
C ASN A 141 -13.35 15.23 -14.38
N ARG A 142 -12.64 14.39 -15.13
CA ARG A 142 -12.12 14.75 -16.45
C ARG A 142 -13.26 15.08 -17.41
N GLN A 143 -13.13 16.21 -18.12
CA GLN A 143 -14.09 16.60 -19.15
C GLN A 143 -13.92 15.71 -20.38
N LEU A 144 -15.03 15.33 -21.01
CA LEU A 144 -15.04 14.50 -22.20
C LEU A 144 -14.87 15.39 -23.45
N ARG A 145 -13.67 15.42 -24.05
CA ARG A 145 -13.40 16.18 -25.28
C ARG A 145 -13.00 15.27 -26.44
N ASP A 146 -12.23 14.24 -26.14
CA ASP A 146 -11.73 13.27 -27.11
C ASP A 146 -11.91 11.82 -26.63
N LEU A 147 -11.57 10.87 -27.50
CA LEU A 147 -11.67 9.44 -27.23
C LEU A 147 -10.79 9.01 -26.04
N ASP A 148 -9.62 9.63 -25.88
CA ASP A 148 -8.72 9.33 -24.78
C ASP A 148 -9.36 9.70 -23.45
N ASP A 149 -10.00 10.87 -23.35
CA ASP A 149 -10.78 11.29 -22.19
C ASP A 149 -11.87 10.27 -21.85
N VAL A 150 -12.63 9.81 -22.87
CA VAL A 150 -13.67 8.79 -22.69
C VAL A 150 -13.07 7.50 -22.10
N ARG A 151 -11.95 7.03 -22.66
CA ARG A 151 -11.24 5.83 -22.18
C ARG A 151 -10.76 5.99 -20.73
N PHE A 152 -10.16 7.13 -20.40
CA PHE A 152 -9.70 7.40 -19.03
C PHE A 152 -10.83 7.38 -18.01
N VAL A 153 -11.99 7.94 -18.39
CA VAL A 153 -13.17 7.99 -17.52
C VAL A 153 -13.80 6.60 -17.37
N ILE A 154 -13.96 5.84 -18.45
CA ILE A 154 -14.50 4.47 -18.40
C ILE A 154 -13.63 3.57 -17.54
N ASN A 155 -12.30 3.59 -17.75
CA ASN A 155 -11.36 2.84 -16.90
C ASN A 155 -11.49 3.22 -15.42
N ALA A 156 -11.75 4.50 -15.10
CA ALA A 156 -11.97 4.94 -13.73
C ALA A 156 -13.32 4.44 -13.17
N LEU A 157 -14.37 4.36 -13.98
CA LEU A 157 -15.66 3.77 -13.59
C LEU A 157 -15.52 2.26 -13.33
N ASP A 158 -14.80 1.54 -14.17
CA ASP A 158 -14.55 0.10 -13.98
C ASP A 158 -13.71 -0.15 -12.72
N THR A 159 -12.63 0.61 -12.55
CA THR A 159 -11.82 0.58 -11.32
C THR A 159 -12.66 0.85 -10.08
N LEU A 160 -13.59 1.81 -10.14
CA LEU A 160 -14.52 2.10 -9.04
C LEU A 160 -15.45 0.92 -8.75
N LYS A 161 -15.98 0.28 -9.80
CA LYS A 161 -16.89 -0.86 -9.69
C LYS A 161 -16.19 -2.09 -9.09
N GLU A 162 -14.98 -2.41 -9.55
CA GLU A 162 -14.18 -3.54 -9.05
C GLU A 162 -13.84 -3.39 -7.56
N ASN A 163 -13.53 -2.17 -7.12
CA ASN A 163 -13.13 -1.89 -5.74
C ASN A 163 -14.31 -1.55 -4.81
N PHE A 164 -15.55 -1.48 -5.33
CA PHE A 164 -16.72 -1.06 -4.56
C PHE A 164 -16.92 -1.89 -3.29
N VAL A 165 -16.95 -3.22 -3.41
CA VAL A 165 -17.20 -4.13 -2.29
C VAL A 165 -16.08 -4.03 -1.25
N PHE A 166 -14.83 -3.97 -1.71
CA PHE A 166 -13.67 -3.84 -0.83
C PHE A 166 -13.71 -2.54 -0.03
N VAL A 167 -13.99 -1.41 -0.68
CA VAL A 167 -14.09 -0.10 -0.03
C VAL A 167 -15.23 -0.09 0.99
N ASP A 168 -16.43 -0.51 0.59
CA ASP A 168 -17.62 -0.49 1.45
C ASP A 168 -17.44 -1.37 2.69
N HIS A 169 -16.92 -2.59 2.52
CA HIS A 169 -16.65 -3.52 3.62
C HIS A 169 -15.53 -3.05 4.56
N THR A 170 -14.64 -2.16 4.11
CA THR A 170 -13.54 -1.67 4.93
C THR A 170 -13.91 -0.40 5.72
N ILE A 171 -14.83 0.42 5.20
CA ILE A 171 -15.28 1.65 5.86
C ILE A 171 -15.96 1.37 7.20
N GLU A 172 -16.86 0.39 7.27
CA GLU A 172 -17.62 0.10 8.50
C GLU A 172 -16.71 -0.30 9.68
N PRO A 173 -15.81 -1.30 9.57
CA PRO A 173 -14.87 -1.63 10.65
C PRO A 173 -13.96 -0.46 11.05
N LEU A 174 -13.63 0.46 10.13
CA LEU A 174 -12.85 1.65 10.45
C LEU A 174 -13.63 2.59 11.37
N GLU A 175 -14.88 2.91 11.01
CA GLU A 175 -15.75 3.76 11.82
C GLU A 175 -15.97 3.15 13.22
N GLU A 176 -16.23 1.85 13.28
CA GLU A 176 -16.49 1.14 14.54
C GLU A 176 -15.28 1.11 15.48
N VAL A 177 -14.06 0.91 14.97
CA VAL A 177 -12.83 0.94 15.78
C VAL A 177 -12.58 2.33 16.35
N TYR A 178 -12.77 3.39 15.57
CA TYR A 178 -12.55 4.75 16.06
C TYR A 178 -13.63 5.20 17.05
N ASN A 179 -14.88 4.75 16.86
CA ASN A 179 -15.92 4.89 17.87
C ASN A 179 -15.59 4.13 19.17
N LEU A 180 -14.99 2.94 19.06
CA LEU A 180 -14.49 2.20 20.21
C LEU A 180 -13.39 2.99 20.93
N PHE A 181 -12.43 3.55 20.22
CA PHE A 181 -11.39 4.37 20.82
C PHE A 181 -11.93 5.59 21.58
N LYS A 182 -12.97 6.24 21.04
CA LYS A 182 -13.70 7.31 21.73
C LYS A 182 -14.34 6.82 23.03
N ARG A 183 -14.96 5.63 23.03
CA ARG A 183 -15.56 5.02 24.23
C ARG A 183 -14.53 4.77 25.34
N TYR A 184 -13.33 4.31 24.99
CA TYR A 184 -12.24 4.03 25.95
C TYR A 184 -11.36 5.26 26.25
N SER A 185 -11.77 6.45 25.82
CA SER A 185 -11.04 7.71 26.01
C SER A 185 -9.57 7.60 25.59
N ILE A 186 -9.35 7.01 24.41
CA ILE A 186 -8.03 6.96 23.78
C ILE A 186 -7.86 8.26 22.99
N ASP A 187 -6.75 8.95 23.23
CA ASP A 187 -6.46 10.22 22.57
C ASP A 187 -6.08 10.00 21.10
N ILE A 188 -6.86 10.58 20.20
CA ILE A 188 -6.70 10.49 18.75
C ILE A 188 -6.69 11.91 18.20
N PRO A 189 -5.74 12.25 17.31
CA PRO A 189 -5.74 13.54 16.64
C PRO A 189 -7.09 13.82 15.98
N GLN A 190 -7.64 15.01 16.25
CA GLN A 190 -8.95 15.42 15.73
C GLN A 190 -9.02 15.34 14.20
N GLU A 191 -7.92 15.67 13.50
CA GLU A 191 -7.81 15.54 12.05
C GLU A 191 -8.05 14.12 11.55
N GLU A 192 -7.51 13.11 12.24
CA GLU A 192 -7.67 11.71 11.88
C GLU A 192 -9.10 11.23 12.12
N GLN A 193 -9.69 11.63 13.25
CA GLN A 193 -11.08 11.33 13.58
C GLN A 193 -12.04 11.92 12.53
N MET A 194 -11.88 13.20 12.21
CA MET A 194 -12.70 13.88 11.19
C MET A 194 -12.53 13.24 9.82
N ALA A 195 -11.32 12.86 9.44
CA ALA A 195 -11.06 12.24 8.13
C ALA A 195 -11.80 10.91 7.97
N ILE A 196 -11.93 10.13 9.05
CA ILE A 196 -12.67 8.85 9.04
C ILE A 196 -14.18 9.09 9.02
N GLU A 197 -14.69 10.05 9.81
CA GLU A 197 -16.10 10.44 9.77
C GLU A 197 -16.53 10.95 8.38
N MET A 198 -15.63 11.63 7.67
CA MET A 198 -15.87 12.09 6.29
C MET A 198 -15.72 11.00 5.22
N LEU A 199 -15.20 9.82 5.56
CA LEU A 199 -14.86 8.78 4.58
C LEU A 199 -16.11 8.26 3.85
N ARG A 200 -17.19 7.98 4.59
CA ARG A 200 -18.46 7.50 4.04
C ARG A 200 -19.10 8.54 3.12
N SER A 201 -19.15 9.81 3.54
CA SER A 201 -19.70 10.89 2.71
C SER A 201 -18.87 11.11 1.43
N THR A 202 -17.55 10.93 1.50
CA THR A 202 -16.65 10.99 0.34
C THR A 202 -16.92 9.83 -0.62
N HIS A 203 -17.08 8.61 -0.11
CA HIS A 203 -17.46 7.44 -0.92
C HIS A 203 -18.80 7.65 -1.63
N GLU A 204 -19.83 8.08 -0.91
CA GLU A 204 -21.15 8.38 -1.49
C GLU A 204 -21.09 9.48 -2.55
N ARG A 205 -20.30 10.54 -2.32
CA ARG A 205 -20.09 11.62 -3.29
C ARG A 205 -19.45 11.07 -4.57
N LEU A 206 -18.44 10.21 -4.44
CA LEU A 206 -17.77 9.57 -5.57
C LEU A 206 -18.72 8.70 -6.38
N LEU A 207 -19.58 7.91 -5.72
CA LEU A 207 -20.60 7.08 -6.38
C LEU A 207 -21.66 7.92 -7.09
N LYS A 208 -22.14 9.00 -6.47
CA LYS A 208 -23.06 9.95 -7.12
C LYS A 208 -22.42 10.55 -8.36
N ARG A 209 -21.15 10.96 -8.28
CA ARG A 209 -20.41 11.49 -9.42
C ARG A 209 -20.28 10.46 -10.54
N ALA A 210 -19.92 9.21 -10.21
CA ALA A 210 -19.82 8.12 -11.18
C ALA A 210 -21.15 7.89 -11.92
N LYS A 211 -22.29 7.94 -11.21
CA LYS A 211 -23.62 7.86 -11.84
C LYS A 211 -23.89 9.00 -12.82
N HIS A 212 -23.57 10.24 -12.43
CA HIS A 212 -23.72 11.39 -13.34
C HIS A 212 -22.84 11.26 -14.58
N VAL A 213 -21.57 10.90 -14.41
CA VAL A 213 -20.63 10.72 -15.52
C VAL A 213 -21.07 9.59 -16.45
N THR A 214 -21.60 8.49 -15.91
CA THR A 214 -22.18 7.41 -16.72
C THR A 214 -23.36 7.90 -17.56
N HIS A 215 -24.25 8.71 -16.98
CA HIS A 215 -25.36 9.31 -17.72
C HIS A 215 -24.87 10.26 -18.83
N ASP A 216 -23.86 11.10 -18.55
CA ASP A 216 -23.28 12.02 -19.53
C ASP A 216 -22.58 11.28 -20.68
N LEU A 217 -21.90 10.17 -20.38
CA LEU A 217 -21.30 9.28 -21.37
C LEU A 217 -22.36 8.69 -22.30
N VAL A 218 -23.44 8.14 -21.75
CA VAL A 218 -24.54 7.57 -22.57
C VAL A 218 -25.15 8.64 -23.48
N LYS A 219 -25.35 9.86 -22.96
CA LYS A 219 -25.92 10.96 -23.75
C LYS A 219 -25.01 11.40 -24.91
N THR A 220 -23.69 11.37 -24.71
CA THR A 220 -22.70 11.84 -25.71
C THR A 220 -22.17 10.71 -26.60
N GLN A 221 -22.45 9.45 -26.26
CA GLN A 221 -21.94 8.25 -26.93
C GLN A 221 -22.10 8.28 -28.45
N GLN A 222 -23.31 8.57 -28.94
CA GLN A 222 -23.56 8.59 -30.39
C GLN A 222 -22.70 9.64 -31.11
N SER A 223 -22.60 10.85 -30.55
CA SER A 223 -21.79 11.91 -31.17
C SER A 223 -20.30 11.58 -31.20
N PHE A 224 -19.78 10.89 -30.18
CA PHE A 224 -18.41 10.41 -30.18
C PHE A 224 -18.20 9.26 -31.17
N LEU A 225 -19.16 8.35 -31.30
CA LEU A 225 -19.11 7.27 -32.28
C LEU A 225 -19.11 7.81 -33.71
N ASP A 226 -20.00 8.75 -34.03
CA ASP A 226 -20.07 9.36 -35.36
C ASP A 226 -18.75 10.03 -35.74
N ARG A 227 -18.17 10.80 -34.81
CA ARG A 227 -16.85 11.42 -34.98
C ARG A 227 -15.75 10.38 -35.14
N PHE A 228 -15.74 9.34 -34.31
CA PHE A 228 -14.75 8.26 -34.37
C PHE A 228 -14.78 7.54 -35.72
N LEU A 229 -15.95 7.28 -36.28
CA LEU A 229 -16.07 6.66 -37.61
C LEU A 229 -15.53 7.55 -38.73
N ILE A 230 -15.71 8.87 -38.64
CA ILE A 230 -15.11 9.83 -39.58
C ILE A 230 -13.59 9.82 -39.44
N ASP A 231 -13.08 9.94 -38.21
CA ASP A 231 -11.64 9.96 -37.92
C ASP A 231 -10.97 8.64 -38.32
N THR A 232 -11.67 7.51 -38.19
CA THR A 232 -11.18 6.18 -38.61
C THR A 232 -11.03 6.08 -40.12
N LYS A 233 -12.01 6.60 -40.90
CA LYS A 233 -11.90 6.66 -42.36
C LYS A 233 -10.74 7.54 -42.80
N GLN A 234 -10.56 8.69 -42.16
CA GLN A 234 -9.42 9.56 -42.45
C GLN A 234 -8.09 8.87 -42.11
N PHE A 235 -8.02 8.16 -40.99
CA PHE A 235 -6.84 7.38 -40.63
C PHE A 235 -6.54 6.25 -41.62
N GLN A 236 -7.56 5.55 -42.14
CA GLN A 236 -7.39 4.54 -43.18
C GLN A 236 -6.79 5.14 -44.47
N ASN A 237 -7.22 6.34 -44.85
CA ASN A 237 -6.62 7.07 -45.97
C ASN A 237 -5.16 7.45 -45.66
N ASP A 238 -4.88 8.02 -44.48
CA ASP A 238 -3.51 8.37 -44.06
C ASP A 238 -2.56 7.16 -44.06
N VAL A 239 -3.06 5.98 -43.68
CA VAL A 239 -2.29 4.73 -43.75
C VAL A 239 -2.04 4.32 -45.19
N THR A 240 -3.03 4.44 -46.06
CA THR A 240 -2.90 4.10 -47.49
C THR A 240 -1.88 5.03 -48.15
N ASP A 241 -2.01 6.34 -47.94
CA ASP A 241 -1.08 7.35 -48.44
C ASP A 241 0.35 7.12 -47.93
N PHE A 242 0.50 6.76 -46.65
CA PHE A 242 1.82 6.45 -46.08
C PHE A 242 2.43 5.18 -46.70
N VAL A 243 1.64 4.14 -46.93
CA VAL A 243 2.10 2.90 -47.56
C VAL A 243 2.54 3.17 -49.00
N GLU A 244 1.75 3.90 -49.79
CA GLU A 244 2.10 4.28 -51.15
C GLU A 244 3.37 5.16 -51.20
N ASP A 245 3.50 6.11 -50.29
CA ASP A 245 4.68 6.96 -50.19
C ASP A 245 5.92 6.17 -49.73
N TYR A 246 5.76 5.20 -48.83
CA TYR A 246 6.85 4.32 -48.40
C TYR A 246 7.34 3.41 -49.53
N ASP A 247 6.42 2.85 -50.32
CA ASP A 247 6.78 1.98 -51.44
C ASP A 247 7.45 2.76 -52.59
N ASN A 248 7.02 3.99 -52.85
CA ASN A 248 7.53 4.80 -53.97
C ASN A 248 8.70 5.72 -53.63
N ASN A 249 8.79 6.22 -52.39
CA ASN A 249 9.78 7.22 -51.94
C ASN A 249 10.64 6.74 -50.76
N GLY A 250 10.40 5.53 -50.24
CA GLY A 250 11.08 4.96 -49.08
C GLY A 250 12.57 4.65 -49.27
N PRO A 251 13.22 4.20 -48.19
CA PRO A 251 14.65 3.90 -48.17
C PRO A 251 15.06 2.66 -48.99
N MET A 252 14.10 1.87 -49.49
CA MET A 252 14.37 0.63 -50.25
C MET A 252 14.43 0.83 -51.78
N ILE A 253 14.34 2.06 -52.27
CA ILE A 253 14.39 2.32 -53.72
C ILE A 253 15.78 2.01 -54.28
N GLU A 254 15.80 1.31 -55.41
CA GLU A 254 17.04 0.95 -56.10
C GLU A 254 17.79 2.20 -56.59
N GLY A 255 19.12 2.18 -56.43
CA GLY A 255 20.00 3.25 -56.92
C GLY A 255 20.21 4.43 -55.97
N LEU A 256 19.68 4.37 -54.74
CA LEU A 256 19.93 5.41 -53.74
C LEU A 256 21.34 5.31 -53.11
N PRO A 257 22.05 6.44 -52.94
CA PRO A 257 23.24 6.49 -52.10
C PRO A 257 22.93 6.10 -50.64
N ALA A 258 23.87 5.44 -49.97
CA ALA A 258 23.66 4.91 -48.62
C ALA A 258 23.32 5.99 -47.58
N GLN A 259 23.92 7.18 -47.67
CA GLN A 259 23.57 8.33 -46.81
C GLN A 259 22.13 8.80 -47.04
N GLU A 260 21.72 8.95 -48.30
CA GLU A 260 20.35 9.39 -48.64
C GLU A 260 19.30 8.37 -48.19
N ALA A 261 19.59 7.07 -48.32
CA ALA A 261 18.73 6.01 -47.82
C ALA A 261 18.61 6.03 -46.28
N SER A 262 19.69 6.33 -45.55
CA SER A 262 19.68 6.49 -44.10
C SER A 262 18.86 7.71 -43.65
N ASP A 263 18.94 8.83 -44.37
CA ASP A 263 18.14 10.02 -44.09
C ASP A 263 16.65 9.77 -44.34
N ARG A 264 16.31 9.12 -45.47
CA ARG A 264 14.93 8.69 -45.77
C ARG A 264 14.41 7.73 -44.71
N LEU A 265 15.22 6.76 -44.26
CA LEU A 265 14.85 5.84 -43.20
C LEU A 265 14.47 6.58 -41.92
N THR A 266 15.29 7.55 -41.50
CA THR A 266 15.03 8.36 -40.29
C THR A 266 13.73 9.15 -40.42
N HIS A 267 13.48 9.74 -41.60
CA HIS A 267 12.24 10.46 -41.89
C HIS A 267 11.00 9.55 -41.82
N PHE A 268 11.04 8.40 -42.48
CA PHE A 268 9.93 7.43 -42.48
C PHE A 268 9.72 6.77 -41.11
N GLU A 269 10.77 6.53 -40.32
CA GLU A 269 10.65 6.06 -38.95
C GLU A 269 9.87 7.06 -38.08
N SER A 270 10.19 8.35 -38.17
CA SER A 270 9.47 9.38 -37.40
C SER A 270 7.99 9.39 -37.75
N ARG A 271 7.67 9.42 -39.04
CA ARG A 271 6.28 9.42 -39.52
C ARG A 271 5.55 8.14 -39.14
N PHE A 272 6.21 6.99 -39.25
CA PHE A 272 5.66 5.70 -38.84
C PHE A 272 5.34 5.69 -37.35
N ASN A 273 6.22 6.20 -36.49
CA ASN A 273 5.98 6.23 -35.05
C ASN A 273 4.75 7.06 -34.68
N ASP A 274 4.53 8.19 -35.36
CA ASP A 274 3.33 9.01 -35.12
C ASP A 274 2.06 8.33 -35.63
N LEU A 275 2.12 7.70 -36.81
CA LEU A 275 1.03 6.90 -37.35
C LEU A 275 0.71 5.69 -36.46
N TRP A 276 1.73 5.06 -35.88
CA TRP A 276 1.60 3.91 -34.99
C TRP A 276 0.95 4.27 -33.66
N LYS A 277 1.28 5.43 -33.07
CA LYS A 277 0.58 5.92 -31.87
C LYS A 277 -0.91 6.15 -32.16
N ARG A 278 -1.24 6.72 -33.32
CA ARG A 278 -2.64 6.89 -33.75
C ARG A 278 -3.33 5.55 -33.93
N TYR A 279 -2.66 4.57 -34.56
CA TYR A 279 -3.16 3.20 -34.68
C TYR A 279 -3.55 2.60 -33.31
N GLU A 280 -2.68 2.71 -32.30
CA GLU A 280 -2.96 2.21 -30.95
C GLU A 280 -4.20 2.88 -30.32
N THR A 281 -4.38 4.19 -30.55
CA THR A 281 -5.57 4.92 -30.11
C THR A 281 -6.84 4.44 -30.83
N PHE A 282 -6.79 4.19 -32.15
CA PHE A 282 -7.95 3.70 -32.91
C PHE A 282 -8.34 2.27 -32.51
N VAL A 283 -7.39 1.36 -32.37
CA VAL A 283 -7.68 -0.01 -31.90
C VAL A 283 -8.30 0.00 -30.50
N ALA A 284 -7.79 0.86 -29.61
CA ALA A 284 -8.40 1.04 -28.29
C ALA A 284 -9.82 1.63 -28.38
N GLY A 285 -10.09 2.50 -29.36
CA GLY A 285 -11.42 3.04 -29.64
C GLY A 285 -12.40 2.01 -30.19
N GLU A 286 -11.97 1.17 -31.13
CA GLU A 286 -12.77 0.06 -31.66
C GLU A 286 -13.20 -0.87 -30.51
N GLU A 287 -12.27 -1.21 -29.61
CA GLU A 287 -12.56 -2.01 -28.43
C GLU A 287 -13.52 -1.30 -27.47
N LEU A 288 -13.36 0.00 -27.25
CA LEU A 288 -14.22 0.82 -26.39
C LEU A 288 -15.68 0.85 -26.86
N PHE A 289 -15.89 0.93 -28.18
CA PHE A 289 -17.21 0.93 -28.79
C PHE A 289 -17.74 -0.48 -29.12
N GLY A 290 -16.94 -1.52 -28.89
CA GLY A 290 -17.29 -2.90 -29.22
C GLY A 290 -17.40 -3.16 -30.72
N LEU A 291 -16.60 -2.47 -31.53
CA LEU A 291 -16.50 -2.67 -32.97
C LEU A 291 -15.51 -3.80 -33.29
N ASP A 292 -15.66 -4.40 -34.47
CA ASP A 292 -14.70 -5.37 -34.98
C ASP A 292 -13.33 -4.72 -35.19
N LYS A 293 -12.27 -5.38 -34.72
CA LYS A 293 -10.91 -4.85 -34.84
C LYS A 293 -10.46 -4.85 -36.29
N THR A 294 -10.07 -3.68 -36.80
CA THR A 294 -9.56 -3.57 -38.16
C THR A 294 -8.10 -4.04 -38.23
N GLU A 295 -7.79 -4.97 -39.13
CA GLU A 295 -6.43 -5.47 -39.33
C GLU A 295 -5.64 -4.61 -40.35
N TYR A 296 -4.53 -4.02 -39.92
CA TYR A 296 -3.65 -3.21 -40.77
C TYR A 296 -2.36 -3.98 -41.11
N ILE A 297 -2.48 -4.98 -41.99
CA ILE A 297 -1.40 -5.93 -42.34
C ILE A 297 -0.17 -5.21 -42.93
N HIS A 298 -0.38 -4.24 -43.82
CA HIS A 298 0.72 -3.48 -44.43
C HIS A 298 1.51 -2.67 -43.39
N LEU A 299 0.83 -2.04 -42.44
CA LEU A 299 1.47 -1.28 -41.36
C LEU A 299 2.35 -2.18 -40.47
N GLN A 300 1.88 -3.40 -40.17
CA GLN A 300 2.66 -4.41 -39.43
C GLN A 300 3.90 -4.88 -40.21
N THR A 301 3.78 -4.96 -41.54
CA THR A 301 4.87 -5.37 -42.43
C THR A 301 5.94 -4.28 -42.49
N ILE A 302 5.54 -3.03 -42.69
CA ILE A 302 6.46 -1.87 -42.69
C ILE A 302 7.17 -1.73 -41.35
N LYS A 303 6.49 -1.98 -40.22
CA LYS A 303 7.12 -2.02 -38.90
C LYS A 303 8.32 -2.97 -38.84
N LYS A 304 8.17 -4.17 -39.39
CA LYS A 304 9.24 -5.17 -39.43
C LYS A 304 10.35 -4.71 -40.37
N GLN A 305 10.01 -4.21 -41.55
CA GLN A 305 10.97 -3.69 -42.54
C GLN A 305 11.81 -2.55 -41.96
N LEU A 306 11.18 -1.53 -41.37
CA LEU A 306 11.87 -0.42 -40.71
C LEU A 306 12.83 -0.90 -39.61
N ASN A 307 12.41 -1.86 -38.77
CA ASN A 307 13.29 -2.42 -37.75
C ASN A 307 14.53 -3.13 -38.34
N TYR A 308 14.38 -3.87 -39.45
CA TYR A 308 15.51 -4.49 -40.13
C TYR A 308 16.42 -3.45 -40.79
N LEU A 309 15.84 -2.47 -41.47
CA LEU A 309 16.59 -1.38 -42.11
C LEU A 309 17.37 -0.55 -41.08
N LYS A 310 16.77 -0.25 -39.92
CA LYS A 310 17.43 0.46 -38.82
C LYS A 310 18.69 -0.26 -38.36
N ARG A 311 18.62 -1.58 -38.23
CA ARG A 311 19.77 -2.41 -37.87
C ARG A 311 20.84 -2.40 -38.96
N LEU A 312 20.43 -2.55 -40.22
CA LEU A 312 21.35 -2.59 -41.36
C LEU A 312 22.07 -1.25 -41.57
N TYR A 313 21.33 -0.15 -41.69
CA TYR A 313 21.91 1.17 -41.89
C TYR A 313 22.60 1.70 -40.64
N GLY A 314 22.16 1.28 -39.44
CA GLY A 314 22.89 1.52 -38.19
C GLY A 314 24.29 0.93 -38.26
N LEU A 315 24.39 -0.38 -38.55
CA LEU A 315 25.67 -1.07 -38.71
C LEU A 315 26.55 -0.42 -39.79
N TYR A 316 25.96 -0.10 -40.96
CA TYR A 316 26.68 0.57 -42.04
C TYR A 316 27.26 1.93 -41.59
N ASN A 317 26.45 2.76 -40.95
CA ASN A 317 26.88 4.07 -40.47
C ASN A 317 27.96 3.95 -39.38
N ASP A 318 27.87 2.96 -38.51
CA ASP A 318 28.89 2.68 -37.50
C ASP A 318 30.22 2.28 -38.15
N VAL A 319 30.20 1.40 -39.15
CA VAL A 319 31.40 1.02 -39.93
C VAL A 319 32.02 2.24 -40.63
N ILE A 320 31.21 3.08 -41.28
CA ILE A 320 31.71 4.28 -41.97
C ILE A 320 32.34 5.26 -40.99
N LYS A 321 31.68 5.54 -39.85
CA LYS A 321 32.25 6.43 -38.81
C LYS A 321 33.56 5.88 -38.25
N THR A 322 33.62 4.58 -37.99
CA THR A 322 34.84 3.94 -37.50
C THR A 322 35.96 4.01 -38.54
N MET A 323 35.66 3.82 -39.83
CA MET A 323 36.63 4.02 -40.92
C MET A 323 37.10 5.47 -41.01
N GLU A 324 36.20 6.45 -40.94
CA GLU A 324 36.53 7.88 -40.93
C GLU A 324 37.44 8.22 -39.75
N MET A 325 37.13 7.73 -38.55
CA MET A 325 37.99 7.87 -37.37
C MET A 325 39.39 7.31 -37.60
N TYR A 326 39.52 6.16 -38.26
CA TYR A 326 40.83 5.59 -38.59
C TYR A 326 41.61 6.44 -39.59
N TYR A 327 40.93 7.04 -40.58
CA TYR A 327 41.57 7.95 -41.55
C TYR A 327 42.08 9.24 -40.89
N GLU A 328 41.44 9.71 -39.82
CA GLU A 328 41.83 10.90 -39.07
C GLU A 328 42.90 10.63 -37.98
N THR A 329 43.14 9.36 -37.64
CA THR A 329 44.09 8.98 -36.59
C THR A 329 45.54 9.10 -37.07
N ASN A 330 46.38 9.79 -36.29
CA ASN A 330 47.81 9.90 -36.58
C ASN A 330 48.54 8.56 -36.41
N TRP A 331 49.55 8.29 -37.25
CA TRP A 331 50.36 7.07 -37.20
C TRP A 331 50.96 6.72 -35.82
N LYS A 332 51.20 7.71 -34.96
CA LYS A 332 51.74 7.49 -33.61
C LYS A 332 50.72 6.88 -32.65
N ASP A 333 49.44 7.14 -32.91
CA ASP A 333 48.30 6.73 -32.08
C ASP A 333 47.54 5.56 -32.74
N PHE A 334 48.08 5.01 -33.83
CA PHE A 334 47.46 3.94 -34.64
C PHE A 334 47.83 2.56 -34.08
N HIS A 335 46.92 1.94 -33.33
CA HIS A 335 47.10 0.63 -32.72
C HIS A 335 46.44 -0.49 -33.55
N ILE A 336 47.24 -1.23 -34.31
CA ILE A 336 46.78 -2.25 -35.27
C ILE A 336 45.93 -3.36 -34.60
N ASP A 337 46.32 -3.80 -33.40
CA ASP A 337 45.60 -4.88 -32.70
C ASP A 337 44.19 -4.47 -32.25
N GLN A 338 44.02 -3.19 -31.87
CA GLN A 338 42.71 -2.66 -31.45
C GLN A 338 41.76 -2.54 -32.65
N ILE A 339 42.26 -2.00 -33.76
CA ILE A 339 41.51 -1.86 -35.01
C ILE A 339 41.10 -3.23 -35.57
N THR A 340 41.99 -4.23 -35.47
CA THR A 340 41.69 -5.58 -35.94
C THR A 340 40.55 -6.22 -35.14
N ASN A 341 40.49 -5.96 -33.83
CA ASN A 341 39.39 -6.44 -32.98
C ASN A 341 38.08 -5.70 -33.29
N GLU A 342 38.11 -4.38 -33.44
CA GLU A 342 36.91 -3.57 -33.79
C GLU A 342 36.33 -3.97 -35.15
N ILE A 343 37.16 -4.26 -36.16
CA ILE A 343 36.70 -4.76 -37.46
C ILE A 343 36.08 -6.16 -37.35
N GLN A 344 36.60 -7.03 -36.47
CA GLN A 344 36.02 -8.35 -36.21
C GLN A 344 34.65 -8.26 -35.54
N GLU A 345 34.39 -7.24 -34.72
CA GLU A 345 33.08 -7.05 -34.07
C GLU A 345 31.95 -6.68 -35.06
N PHE A 346 32.29 -6.17 -36.24
CA PHE A 346 31.33 -5.85 -37.30
C PHE A 346 31.02 -7.02 -38.27
N GLN A 347 31.76 -8.13 -38.19
CA GLN A 347 31.55 -9.37 -38.97
C GLN A 347 30.57 -10.32 -38.25
#